data_AF-A0AAE1ALH1-F1
#
_entry.id   AF-A0AAE1ALH1-F1
#
_cell.length_a   1.000
_cell.length_b   1.000
_cell.length_c   1.000
_cell.angle_alpha   90.00
_cell.angle_beta   90.00
_cell.angle_gamma   90.00
#
_symmetry.space_group_name_H-M   'P 1'
#
loop_
_entity.id
_entity.type
_entity.pdbx_description
1 polymer ?
#
loop_
_entity_poly.entity_id
_entity_poly.type
_entity_poly.pdbx_seq_one_letter_code
_entity_poly.pdbx_strand_id
1 'polypeptide(L)'
;MEQIWHRADKTKQRTRIKLYNTLVRSVLLYNCGTWALTKTDEEKLDSFHRKQLRRVLRIRYPTKISNKSLYKKCEQTPISLEVLQARWRLFGHVLRREPSIPANKAMAFYFHDNAKRARGRPITTLPMTLNNDLKILQNRSIFLTSQKDLETIRKIAERRQEWTTFTADIKEAAEAARSDDTPSGRP
;
A
#
# COMPACT_ATOMS: atom_id res chain seq x y z
N MET A 1 14.80 -5.13 -26.66
CA MET A 1 14.57 -4.49 -25.34
C MET A 1 15.70 -4.72 -24.33
N GLU A 2 16.47 -5.82 -24.42
CA GLU A 2 17.52 -6.13 -23.43
C GLU A 2 18.72 -5.17 -23.44
N GLN A 3 19.05 -4.55 -24.58
CA GLN A 3 20.29 -3.77 -24.77
C GLN A 3 20.38 -2.47 -23.94
N ILE A 4 19.26 -1.89 -23.50
CA ILE A 4 19.24 -0.58 -22.82
C ILE A 4 19.69 -0.71 -21.35
N TRP A 5 19.37 -1.82 -20.70
CA TRP A 5 19.68 -2.05 -19.29
C TRP A 5 21.17 -2.31 -19.05
N HIS A 6 21.83 -2.95 -20.00
CA HIS A 6 23.25 -3.31 -19.92
C HIS A 6 24.18 -2.09 -20.19
N ARG A 7 23.75 -1.12 -21.00
CA ARG A 7 24.53 0.08 -21.39
C ARG A 7 24.21 1.32 -20.54
N ALA A 8 24.57 1.35 -19.25
CA ALA A 8 24.30 2.54 -18.41
C ALA A 8 25.35 3.65 -18.44
N ASP A 9 26.46 3.43 -19.13
CA ASP A 9 27.33 4.45 -19.70
C ASP A 9 26.57 5.38 -20.66
N LYS A 10 25.53 4.88 -21.33
CA LYS A 10 24.70 5.64 -22.28
C LYS A 10 23.36 6.13 -21.72
N THR A 11 23.00 5.80 -20.48
CA THR A 11 21.69 6.16 -19.90
C THR A 11 21.79 6.86 -18.55
N LYS A 12 21.28 8.10 -18.51
CA LYS A 12 21.16 8.92 -17.29
C LYS A 12 20.33 8.17 -16.23
N GLN A 13 20.70 8.35 -14.95
CA GLN A 13 20.01 7.70 -13.82
C GLN A 13 18.49 7.96 -13.85
N ARG A 14 18.09 9.21 -14.13
CA ARG A 14 16.69 9.61 -14.27
C ARG A 14 15.93 8.78 -15.30
N THR A 15 16.53 8.50 -16.45
CA THR A 15 15.92 7.68 -17.52
C THR A 15 15.72 6.24 -17.05
N ARG A 16 16.70 5.67 -16.35
CA ARG A 16 16.58 4.30 -15.81
C ARG A 16 15.50 4.17 -14.74
N ILE A 17 15.35 5.18 -13.87
CA ILE A 17 14.25 5.22 -12.89
C ILE A 17 12.91 5.33 -13.60
N LYS A 18 12.78 6.18 -14.62
CA LYS A 18 11.56 6.26 -15.44
C LYS A 18 11.21 4.93 -16.07
N LEU A 19 12.18 4.22 -16.67
CA LEU A 19 11.97 2.89 -17.25
C LEU A 19 11.54 1.86 -16.20
N TYR A 20 12.14 1.89 -15.01
CA TYR A 20 11.70 1.04 -13.89
C TYR A 20 10.24 1.34 -13.52
N ASN A 21 9.86 2.61 -13.44
CA ASN A 21 8.51 3.03 -13.09
C ASN A 21 7.47 2.60 -14.14
N THR A 22 7.82 2.67 -15.43
CA THR A 22 6.90 2.33 -16.52
C THR A 22 6.78 0.84 -16.80
N LEU A 23 7.83 0.05 -16.54
CA LEU A 23 7.86 -1.37 -16.89
C LEU A 23 7.66 -2.30 -15.70
N VAL A 24 8.30 -2.02 -14.56
CA VAL A 24 8.29 -2.92 -13.40
C VAL A 24 7.26 -2.47 -12.38
N ARG A 25 7.30 -1.19 -11.98
CA ARG A 25 6.39 -0.66 -10.96
C ARG A 25 4.93 -0.67 -11.42
N SER A 26 4.67 -0.33 -12.68
CA SER A 26 3.32 -0.37 -13.27
C SER A 26 2.68 -1.75 -13.19
N VAL A 27 3.43 -2.79 -13.57
CA VAL A 27 3.00 -4.19 -13.51
C VAL A 27 2.84 -4.64 -12.07
N LEU A 28 3.78 -4.28 -11.19
CA LEU A 28 3.71 -4.62 -9.76
C LEU A 28 2.47 -4.03 -9.08
N LEU A 29 2.05 -2.81 -9.47
CA LEU A 29 0.90 -2.15 -8.87
C LEU A 29 -0.42 -2.45 -9.58
N TYR A 30 -0.40 -3.31 -10.60
CA TYR A 30 -1.61 -3.69 -11.30
C TYR A 30 -2.57 -4.42 -10.35
N ASN A 31 -3.78 -3.89 -10.21
CA ASN A 31 -4.83 -4.38 -9.30
C ASN A 31 -4.42 -4.55 -7.82
N CYS A 32 -3.33 -3.91 -7.38
CA CYS A 32 -2.82 -4.08 -6.02
C CYS A 32 -3.81 -3.63 -4.92
N GLY A 33 -4.80 -2.80 -5.26
CA GLY A 33 -5.87 -2.42 -4.33
C GLY A 33 -6.77 -3.57 -3.86
N THR A 34 -6.72 -4.72 -4.53
CA THR A 34 -7.46 -5.94 -4.14
C THR A 34 -6.69 -6.82 -3.17
N TRP A 35 -5.42 -6.53 -2.90
CA TRP A 35 -4.57 -7.41 -2.10
C TRP A 35 -4.81 -7.22 -0.61
N ALA A 36 -5.13 -8.32 0.08
CA ALA A 36 -5.13 -8.40 1.53
C ALA A 36 -3.74 -8.86 2.02
N LEU A 37 -2.78 -7.95 2.07
CA LEU A 37 -1.40 -8.27 2.45
C LEU A 37 -1.23 -8.35 3.97
N THR A 38 -0.31 -9.20 4.41
CA THR A 38 0.20 -9.18 5.79
C THR A 38 1.34 -8.18 5.92
N LYS A 39 1.66 -7.73 7.15
CA LYS A 39 2.82 -6.86 7.40
C LYS A 39 4.12 -7.45 6.85
N THR A 40 4.29 -8.77 6.97
CA THR A 40 5.47 -9.46 6.43
C THR A 40 5.52 -9.46 4.90
N ASP A 41 4.37 -9.47 4.22
CA ASP A 41 4.34 -9.39 2.76
C ASP A 41 4.61 -7.97 2.27
N GLU A 42 4.11 -6.95 2.98
CA GLU A 42 4.45 -5.55 2.72
C GLU A 42 5.96 -5.30 2.85
N GLU A 43 6.59 -5.80 3.92
CA GLU A 43 8.03 -5.68 4.13
C GLU A 43 8.86 -6.38 3.04
N LYS A 44 8.38 -7.53 2.54
CA LYS A 44 8.99 -8.23 1.40
C LYS A 44 8.87 -7.42 0.11
N LEU A 45 7.70 -6.82 -0.15
CA LEU A 45 7.49 -5.94 -1.32
C LEU A 45 8.40 -4.72 -1.27
N ASP A 46 8.51 -4.07 -0.12
CA ASP A 46 9.41 -2.94 0.07
C ASP A 46 10.88 -3.34 -0.06
N SER A 47 11.25 -4.53 0.41
CA SER A 47 12.60 -5.07 0.24
C SER A 47 12.91 -5.38 -1.22
N PHE A 48 11.97 -5.99 -1.95
CA PHE A 48 12.08 -6.20 -3.39
C PHE A 48 12.26 -4.86 -4.13
N HIS A 49 11.40 -3.88 -3.85
CA HIS A 49 11.45 -2.56 -4.47
C HIS A 49 12.81 -1.88 -4.23
N ARG A 50 13.27 -1.82 -2.98
CA ARG A 50 14.59 -1.26 -2.63
C ARG A 50 15.74 -2.00 -3.32
N LYS A 51 15.65 -3.32 -3.48
CA LYS A 51 16.64 -4.13 -4.22
C LYS A 51 16.66 -3.74 -5.70
N GLN A 52 15.51 -3.55 -6.33
CA GLN A 52 15.43 -3.08 -7.72
C GLN A 52 15.99 -1.66 -7.87
N LEU A 53 15.65 -0.73 -6.97
CA LEU A 53 16.18 0.63 -7.01
C LEU A 53 17.72 0.66 -6.91
N ARG A 54 18.32 -0.15 -6.03
CA ARG A 54 19.79 -0.27 -5.95
C ARG A 54 20.39 -0.81 -7.25
N ARG A 55 19.76 -1.79 -7.90
CA ARG A 55 20.19 -2.31 -9.20
C ARG A 55 20.09 -1.25 -10.29
N VAL A 56 18.98 -0.52 -10.35
CA VAL A 56 18.74 0.59 -11.29
C VAL A 56 19.81 1.68 -11.13
N LEU A 57 20.17 2.01 -9.89
CA LEU A 57 21.24 2.97 -9.57
C LEU A 57 22.66 2.40 -9.68
N ARG A 58 22.81 1.09 -9.89
CA ARG A 58 24.11 0.37 -9.90
C ARG A 58 24.91 0.52 -8.60
N ILE A 59 24.22 0.64 -7.46
CA ILE A 59 24.86 0.67 -6.15
C ILE A 59 25.30 -0.76 -5.82
N ARG A 60 26.62 -0.96 -5.70
CA ARG A 60 27.25 -2.23 -5.36
C ARG A 60 28.14 -2.03 -4.14
N TYR A 61 28.35 -3.10 -3.38
CA TYR A 61 29.38 -3.11 -2.34
C TYR A 61 30.74 -2.67 -2.95
N PRO A 62 31.55 -1.84 -2.27
CA PRO A 62 31.44 -1.39 -0.87
C PRO A 62 30.56 -0.17 -0.64
N THR A 63 29.98 0.45 -1.69
CA THR A 63 29.14 1.64 -1.53
C THR A 63 27.84 1.33 -0.76
N LYS A 64 27.64 2.00 0.38
CA LYS A 64 26.43 1.89 1.22
C LYS A 64 25.54 3.12 1.03
N ILE A 65 24.22 2.91 1.03
CA ILE A 65 23.21 3.97 1.04
C ILE A 65 22.09 3.59 2.00
N SER A 66 21.64 4.53 2.82
CA SER A 66 20.48 4.31 3.70
C SER A 66 19.19 4.15 2.87
N ASN A 67 18.20 3.45 3.41
CA ASN A 67 16.92 3.26 2.73
C ASN A 67 16.21 4.62 2.46
N LYS A 68 16.26 5.55 3.41
CA LYS A 68 15.67 6.89 3.27
C LYS A 68 16.36 7.69 2.16
N SER A 69 17.69 7.68 2.11
CA SER A 69 18.44 8.35 1.05
C SER A 69 18.23 7.71 -0.32
N LEU A 70 18.05 6.38 -0.38
CA LEU A 70 17.71 5.67 -1.61
C LEU A 70 16.36 6.15 -2.18
N TYR A 71 15.32 6.20 -1.34
CA TYR A 71 14.00 6.70 -1.73
C TYR A 71 14.04 8.17 -2.17
N LYS A 72 14.68 9.03 -1.38
CA LYS A 72 14.86 10.46 -1.72
C LYS A 72 15.58 10.64 -3.05
N LYS A 73 16.64 9.87 -3.31
CA LYS A 73 17.42 9.94 -4.56
C LYS A 73 16.64 9.48 -5.78
N CYS A 74 15.69 8.55 -5.61
CA CYS A 74 14.86 8.05 -6.71
C CYS A 74 13.52 8.77 -6.85
N GLU A 75 13.20 9.73 -5.96
CA GLU A 75 11.86 10.34 -5.86
C GLU A 75 10.77 9.25 -5.77
N GLN A 76 11.01 8.21 -4.97
CA GLN A 76 10.10 7.08 -4.79
C GLN A 76 9.64 6.93 -3.35
N THR A 77 8.49 6.29 -3.17
CA THR A 77 7.94 5.87 -1.87
C THR A 77 7.99 4.36 -1.72
N PRO A 78 7.92 3.82 -0.49
CA PRO A 78 7.66 2.39 -0.26
C PRO A 78 6.43 1.91 -1.05
N ILE A 79 6.51 0.70 -1.62
CA ILE A 79 5.42 0.14 -2.44
C ILE A 79 4.20 -0.14 -1.59
N SER A 80 4.40 -0.57 -0.35
CA SER A 80 3.31 -0.80 0.60
C SER A 80 2.43 0.43 0.82
N LEU A 81 2.99 1.65 0.83
CA LEU A 81 2.20 2.89 0.95
C LEU A 81 1.34 3.11 -0.30
N GLU A 82 1.85 2.76 -1.47
CA GLU A 82 1.09 2.83 -2.72
C GLU A 82 -0.02 1.78 -2.77
N VAL A 83 0.25 0.56 -2.28
CA VAL A 83 -0.75 -0.50 -2.15
C VAL A 83 -1.87 -0.06 -1.19
N LEU A 84 -1.51 0.54 -0.05
CA LEU A 84 -2.47 1.12 0.89
C LEU A 84 -3.35 2.17 0.18
N GLN A 85 -2.76 3.13 -0.52
CA GLN A 85 -3.53 4.13 -1.26
C GLN A 85 -4.44 3.52 -2.33
N ALA A 86 -3.94 2.55 -3.10
CA ALA A 86 -4.71 1.89 -4.14
C ALA A 86 -5.89 1.11 -3.55
N ARG A 87 -5.70 0.47 -2.40
CA ARG A 87 -6.73 -0.26 -1.66
C ARG A 87 -7.83 0.65 -1.15
N TRP A 88 -7.48 1.78 -0.52
CA TRP A 88 -8.47 2.77 -0.10
C TRP A 88 -9.17 3.44 -1.28
N ARG A 89 -8.46 3.72 -2.38
CA ARG A 89 -9.07 4.24 -3.62
C ARG A 89 -10.11 3.27 -4.18
N LEU A 90 -9.79 1.97 -4.23
CA LEU A 90 -10.71 0.93 -4.68
C LEU A 90 -11.90 0.79 -3.72
N PHE A 91 -11.65 0.77 -2.42
CA PHE A 91 -12.69 0.64 -1.41
C PHE A 91 -13.71 1.79 -1.49
N GLY A 92 -13.23 3.04 -1.56
CA GLY A 92 -14.09 4.20 -1.74
C GLY A 92 -14.82 4.21 -3.09
N HIS A 93 -14.27 3.58 -4.12
CA HIS A 93 -15.01 3.35 -5.37
C HIS A 93 -16.16 2.37 -5.15
N VAL A 94 -15.91 1.21 -4.51
CA VAL A 94 -16.94 0.20 -4.21
C VAL A 94 -18.07 0.78 -3.36
N LEU A 95 -17.77 1.55 -2.32
CA LEU A 95 -18.77 2.14 -1.41
C LEU A 95 -19.74 3.12 -2.10
N ARG A 96 -19.25 3.84 -3.12
CA ARG A 96 -20.04 4.80 -3.91
C ARG A 96 -20.84 4.15 -5.04
N ARG A 97 -20.58 2.88 -5.35
CA ARG A 97 -21.37 2.15 -6.35
C ARG A 97 -22.68 1.65 -5.74
N GLU A 98 -23.60 1.29 -6.62
CA GLU A 98 -24.89 0.73 -6.24
C GLU A 98 -24.73 -0.48 -5.29
N PRO A 99 -25.57 -0.63 -4.25
CA PRO A 99 -25.53 -1.77 -3.34
C PRO A 99 -25.66 -3.13 -4.04
N SER A 100 -26.24 -3.17 -5.24
CA SER A 100 -26.50 -4.39 -5.99
C SER A 100 -25.24 -5.07 -6.54
N ILE A 101 -24.13 -4.32 -6.70
CA ILE A 101 -22.88 -4.81 -7.29
C ILE A 101 -22.26 -5.90 -6.39
N PRO A 102 -21.71 -7.00 -6.96
CA PRO A 102 -21.15 -8.10 -6.19
C PRO A 102 -20.13 -7.68 -5.12
N ALA A 103 -19.25 -6.72 -5.41
CA ALA A 103 -18.25 -6.24 -4.46
C ALA A 103 -18.87 -5.54 -3.24
N ASN A 104 -19.95 -4.77 -3.44
CA ASN A 104 -20.65 -4.09 -2.34
C ASN A 104 -21.46 -5.10 -1.52
N LYS A 105 -22.18 -6.02 -2.20
CA LYS A 105 -22.87 -7.15 -1.55
C LYS A 105 -21.92 -8.00 -0.70
N ALA A 106 -20.74 -8.34 -1.23
CA ALA A 106 -19.75 -9.12 -0.51
C ALA A 106 -19.26 -8.41 0.76
N MET A 107 -19.07 -7.09 0.70
CA MET A 107 -18.68 -6.29 1.86
C MET A 107 -19.79 -6.26 2.91
N ALA A 108 -21.05 -6.04 2.51
CA ALA A 108 -22.19 -6.09 3.42
C ALA A 108 -22.37 -7.48 4.05
N PHE A 109 -22.30 -8.54 3.24
CA PHE A 109 -22.40 -9.92 3.69
C PHE A 109 -21.34 -10.26 4.75
N TYR A 110 -20.10 -9.81 4.54
CA TYR A 110 -19.01 -10.04 5.50
C TYR A 110 -19.31 -9.52 6.92
N PHE A 111 -20.03 -8.40 7.05
CA PHE A 111 -20.39 -7.84 8.37
C PHE A 111 -21.77 -8.27 8.87
N HIS A 112 -22.64 -8.75 7.99
CA HIS A 112 -23.93 -9.34 8.36
C HIS A 112 -23.76 -10.75 8.94
N ASP A 113 -22.84 -11.53 8.38
CA ASP A 113 -22.70 -12.93 8.71
C ASP A 113 -21.88 -13.11 10.00
N ASN A 114 -22.56 -13.44 11.09
CA ASN A 114 -21.96 -13.90 12.34
C ASN A 114 -21.52 -15.37 12.26
N ALA A 115 -21.38 -15.94 11.05
CA ALA A 115 -20.92 -17.30 10.85
C ALA A 115 -19.69 -17.62 11.69
N LYS A 116 -19.71 -18.80 12.31
CA LYS A 116 -18.59 -19.32 13.08
C LYS A 116 -17.36 -19.31 12.18
N ARG A 117 -16.36 -18.48 12.54
CA ARG A 117 -15.09 -18.45 11.82
C ARG A 117 -14.51 -19.86 11.79
N ALA A 118 -13.97 -20.25 10.64
CA ALA A 118 -13.33 -21.54 10.48
C ALA A 118 -12.28 -21.76 11.58
N ARG A 119 -12.22 -22.97 12.13
CA ARG A 119 -11.19 -23.33 13.13
C ARG A 119 -9.82 -23.31 12.46
N GLY A 120 -8.83 -22.68 13.11
CA GLY A 120 -7.45 -22.58 12.60
C GLY A 120 -6.95 -21.14 12.53
N ARG A 121 -5.83 -20.93 11.83
CA ARG A 121 -5.24 -19.59 11.65
C ARG A 121 -6.20 -18.72 10.83
N PRO A 122 -6.63 -17.55 11.35
CA PRO A 122 -7.47 -16.63 10.58
C PRO A 122 -6.77 -16.20 9.29
N ILE A 123 -7.45 -16.34 8.15
CA ILE A 123 -6.98 -15.82 6.88
C ILE A 123 -7.10 -14.30 6.90
N THR A 124 -6.09 -13.61 6.39
CA THR A 124 -6.14 -12.15 6.25
C THR A 124 -7.10 -11.77 5.13
N THR A 125 -8.23 -11.16 5.47
CA THR A 125 -9.24 -10.68 4.52
C THR A 125 -9.10 -9.18 4.29
N LEU A 126 -9.61 -8.69 3.15
CA LEU A 126 -9.57 -7.25 2.82
C LEU A 126 -10.22 -6.37 3.91
N PRO A 127 -11.39 -6.71 4.49
CA PRO A 127 -11.96 -5.95 5.60
C PRO A 127 -11.06 -5.93 6.85
N MET A 128 -10.36 -7.03 7.15
CA MET A 128 -9.40 -7.06 8.25
C MET A 128 -8.21 -6.15 7.98
N THR A 129 -7.66 -6.15 6.76
CA THR A 129 -6.54 -5.26 6.41
C THR A 129 -6.98 -3.79 6.43
N LEU A 130 -8.18 -3.46 5.93
CA LEU A 130 -8.76 -2.12 6.03
C LEU A 130 -8.92 -1.68 7.49
N ASN A 131 -9.43 -2.56 8.37
CA ASN A 131 -9.54 -2.25 9.80
C ASN A 131 -8.15 -2.08 10.46
N ASN A 132 -7.14 -2.83 10.02
CA ASN A 132 -5.77 -2.64 10.52
C ASN A 132 -5.17 -1.32 10.08
N ASP A 133 -5.42 -0.88 8.84
CA ASP A 133 -5.01 0.46 8.39
C ASP A 133 -5.66 1.56 9.23
N LEU A 134 -6.94 1.41 9.57
CA LEU A 134 -7.64 2.38 10.42
C LEU A 134 -7.03 2.45 11.83
N LYS A 135 -6.55 1.34 12.37
CA LYS A 135 -5.85 1.32 13.68
C LYS A 135 -4.53 2.09 13.67
N ILE A 136 -3.95 2.37 12.49
CA ILE A 136 -2.75 3.21 12.38
C ILE A 136 -3.10 4.66 12.72
N LEU A 137 -4.32 5.10 12.37
CA LEU A 137 -4.84 6.35 12.90
C LEU A 137 -4.94 6.16 14.41
N GLN A 138 -4.13 6.88 15.19
CA GLN A 138 -4.18 6.86 16.66
C GLN A 138 -5.55 7.35 17.22
N ASN A 139 -6.50 7.67 16.34
CA ASN A 139 -7.87 8.02 16.64
C ASN A 139 -8.72 6.77 16.89
N ARG A 140 -9.13 6.57 18.15
CA ARG A 140 -9.95 5.43 18.60
C ARG A 140 -11.41 5.46 18.13
N SER A 141 -11.79 6.35 17.21
CA SER A 141 -13.21 6.57 16.86
C SER A 141 -13.64 5.91 15.56
N ILE A 142 -12.70 5.44 14.72
CA ILE A 142 -13.01 4.91 13.39
C ILE A 142 -12.49 3.47 13.30
N PHE A 143 -13.42 2.54 13.16
CA PHE A 143 -13.13 1.11 12.97
C PHE A 143 -13.90 0.59 11.77
N LEU A 144 -13.59 -0.63 11.35
CA LEU A 144 -14.38 -1.35 10.37
C LEU A 144 -14.60 -2.78 10.90
N THR A 145 -15.50 -2.89 11.87
CA THR A 145 -15.80 -4.15 12.57
C THR A 145 -17.25 -4.58 12.46
N SER A 146 -18.15 -3.62 12.21
CA SER A 146 -19.59 -3.84 12.11
C SER A 146 -20.16 -3.24 10.83
N GLN A 147 -21.38 -3.62 10.49
CA GLN A 147 -22.11 -3.00 9.39
C GLN A 147 -22.38 -1.51 9.64
N LYS A 148 -22.58 -1.12 10.90
CA LYS A 148 -22.77 0.29 11.27
C LYS A 148 -21.53 1.11 10.94
N ASP A 149 -20.35 0.54 11.16
CA ASP A 149 -19.06 1.15 10.78
C ASP A 149 -18.89 1.26 9.26
N LEU A 150 -19.36 0.26 8.52
CA LEU A 150 -19.34 0.30 7.06
C LEU A 150 -20.19 1.47 6.53
N GLU A 151 -21.36 1.71 7.12
CA GLU A 151 -22.25 2.80 6.75
C GLU A 151 -21.69 4.18 7.12
N THR A 152 -21.01 4.33 8.26
CA THR A 152 -20.35 5.59 8.62
C THR A 152 -19.25 5.92 7.62
N ILE A 153 -18.39 4.96 7.28
CA ILE A 153 -17.34 5.14 6.28
C ILE A 153 -17.93 5.40 4.89
N ARG A 154 -19.06 4.77 4.55
CA ARG A 154 -19.78 5.03 3.30
C ARG A 154 -20.23 6.48 3.18
N LYS A 155 -20.77 7.07 4.26
CA LYS A 155 -21.16 8.50 4.28
C LYS A 155 -19.96 9.42 4.02
N ILE A 156 -18.80 9.10 4.60
CA ILE A 156 -17.54 9.82 4.31
C ILE A 156 -17.15 9.66 2.83
N ALA A 157 -17.29 8.45 2.28
CA ALA A 157 -16.92 8.14 0.90
C ALA A 157 -17.76 8.89 -0.15
N GLU A 158 -19.03 9.20 0.14
CA GLU A 158 -19.91 9.96 -0.75
C GLU A 158 -19.37 11.38 -1.02
N ARG A 159 -18.77 11.99 0.00
CA ARG A 159 -18.17 13.32 -0.09
C ARG A 159 -16.72 13.21 -0.54
N ARG A 160 -16.47 13.47 -1.83
CA ARG A 160 -15.14 13.27 -2.43
C ARG A 160 -14.00 14.01 -1.72
N GLN A 161 -14.25 15.23 -1.24
CA GLN A 161 -13.24 16.00 -0.50
C GLN A 161 -12.90 15.33 0.83
N GLU A 162 -13.92 14.95 1.62
CA GLU A 162 -13.74 14.23 2.89
C GLU A 162 -13.06 12.87 2.70
N TRP A 163 -13.40 12.14 1.64
CA TRP A 163 -12.72 10.89 1.32
C TRP A 163 -11.24 11.10 0.99
N THR A 164 -10.93 12.19 0.29
CA THR A 164 -9.54 12.51 -0.10
C THR A 164 -8.71 12.86 1.12
N THR A 165 -9.23 13.70 2.03
CA THR A 165 -8.55 14.03 3.29
C THR A 165 -8.40 12.80 4.16
N PHE A 166 -9.47 12.02 4.34
CA PHE A 166 -9.45 10.80 5.14
C PHE A 166 -8.39 9.78 4.67
N THR A 167 -8.30 9.55 3.36
CA THR A 167 -7.30 8.63 2.81
C THR A 167 -5.87 9.19 2.82
N ALA A 168 -5.72 10.52 2.78
CA ALA A 168 -4.44 11.17 2.98
C ALA A 168 -3.96 11.00 4.43
N ASP A 169 -4.83 11.22 5.42
CA ASP A 169 -4.52 11.05 6.84
C ASP A 169 -4.04 9.63 7.16
N ILE A 170 -4.70 8.61 6.61
CA ILE A 170 -4.27 7.20 6.78
C ILE A 170 -2.87 6.99 6.21
N LYS A 171 -2.60 7.56 5.02
CA LYS A 171 -1.31 7.42 4.38
C LYS A 171 -0.20 8.14 5.16
N GLU A 172 -0.47 9.34 5.65
CA GLU A 172 0.46 10.12 6.46
C GLU A 172 0.76 9.41 7.79
N ALA A 173 -0.25 8.89 8.48
CA ALA A 173 -0.07 8.11 9.69
C ALA A 173 0.74 6.82 9.43
N ALA A 174 0.50 6.15 8.31
CA ALA A 174 1.26 4.96 7.90
C ALA A 174 2.71 5.29 7.51
N GLU A 175 2.97 6.47 6.98
CA GLU A 175 4.32 6.95 6.70
C GLU A 175 5.06 7.32 7.99
N ALA A 176 4.40 8.01 8.92
CA ALA A 176 4.96 8.37 10.23
C ALA A 176 5.29 7.13 11.09
N ALA A 177 4.42 6.13 11.12
CA ALA A 177 4.67 4.87 11.83
C ALA A 177 5.91 4.12 11.32
N ARG A 178 6.38 4.41 10.10
CA ARG A 178 7.57 3.80 9.50
C ARG A 178 8.86 4.58 9.74
N SER A 179 8.79 5.88 9.99
CA SER A 179 9.98 6.69 10.30
C SER A 179 10.57 6.35 11.67
N ASP A 180 9.74 5.86 12.59
CA ASP A 180 10.17 5.47 13.94
C ASP A 180 10.91 4.12 13.96
N ASP A 181 10.78 3.30 12.91
CA ASP A 181 11.27 1.91 12.84
C ASP A 181 12.65 1.79 12.14
N THR A 182 13.37 2.90 11.91
CA THR A 182 14.78 2.82 11.47
C THR A 182 15.69 2.61 12.66
N PRO A 183 16.38 1.45 12.80
CA PRO A 183 17.45 1.36 13.77
C PRO A 183 18.53 2.36 13.37
N SER A 184 18.88 3.24 14.31
CA SER A 184 20.21 3.82 14.38
C SER A 184 21.23 2.72 14.08
N GLY A 185 22.21 3.05 13.24
CA GLY A 185 23.08 2.07 12.58
C GLY A 185 23.52 0.94 13.50
N ARG A 186 23.34 -0.30 13.04
CA ARG A 186 24.20 -1.37 13.55
C ARG A 186 25.62 -1.15 12.98
N PRO A 187 26.65 -1.38 13.81
CA PRO A 187 28.04 -1.04 13.52
C PRO A 187 28.55 -1.64 12.19
#